data_AF-A0A7S2AE01-F1
#
_entry.id   AF-A0A7S2AE01-F1
#
_cell.length_a   1.000
_cell.length_b   1.000
_cell.length_c   1.000
_cell.angle_alpha   90.00
_cell.angle_beta   90.00
_cell.angle_gamma   90.00
#
_symmetry.space_group_name_H-M   'P 1'
#
loop_
_entity.id
_entity.type
_entity.pdbx_description
1 polymer ?
#
loop_
_entity_poly.entity_id
_entity_poly.type
_entity_poly.pdbx_seq_one_letter_code
_entity_poly.pdbx_strand_id
1 'polypeptide(L)'
;VPILRLLKTLRRFQKLHLLWKAFNLAAEALPVLLFILFTIALFFSVLIFMAERDNMRSLPMAFWFTIVTMTTVGYGDMTPVTDAGIMVTSALIIVTVLYMAIPLGIVGEAFAMTWQDRDRILLMRRTRERLCQWGYTASDIPVLFRLSDGNDDGELSLNEFRQLLSHMHIGFSDERAMKLF
;
A
#
# COMPACT_ATOMS: atom_id res chain seq x y z
N VAL A 1 -4.54 21.91 -27.47
CA VAL A 1 -3.98 21.81 -26.11
C VAL A 1 -3.20 20.50 -25.94
N PRO A 2 -1.86 20.54 -25.77
CA PRO A 2 -0.99 19.37 -25.65
C PRO A 2 -1.31 18.46 -24.45
N ILE A 3 -1.75 19.05 -23.33
CA ILE A 3 -2.13 18.35 -22.08
C ILE A 3 -3.30 17.38 -22.27
N LEU A 4 -4.29 17.74 -23.10
CA LEU A 4 -5.42 16.85 -23.40
C LEU A 4 -4.99 15.62 -24.23
N ARG A 5 -3.92 15.73 -25.04
CA ARG A 5 -3.35 14.58 -25.77
C ARG A 5 -2.59 13.65 -24.82
N LEU A 6 -1.84 14.18 -23.86
CA LEU A 6 -1.14 13.43 -22.81
C LEU A 6 -2.11 12.63 -21.90
N LEU A 7 -3.21 13.26 -21.46
CA LEU A 7 -4.26 12.58 -20.68
C LEU A 7 -4.95 11.45 -21.47
N LYS A 8 -5.07 11.59 -22.80
CA LYS A 8 -5.64 10.56 -23.68
C LYS A 8 -4.73 9.31 -23.76
N THR A 9 -3.41 9.51 -23.72
CA THR A 9 -2.41 8.43 -23.64
C THR A 9 -2.42 7.75 -22.28
N LEU A 10 -2.58 8.50 -21.18
CA LEU A 10 -2.75 7.97 -19.83
C LEU A 10 -3.96 7.02 -19.76
N ARG A 11 -5.12 7.39 -20.32
CA ARG A 11 -6.32 6.54 -20.30
C ARG A 11 -6.16 5.17 -20.98
N ARG A 12 -5.15 4.99 -21.85
CA ARG A 12 -4.91 3.74 -22.58
C ARG A 12 -4.11 2.70 -21.77
N PHE A 13 -3.44 3.11 -20.69
CA PHE A 13 -2.77 2.16 -19.80
C PHE A 13 -3.75 1.63 -18.76
N GLN A 14 -4.27 0.42 -18.98
CA GLN A 14 -5.00 -0.36 -17.95
C GLN A 14 -4.24 -0.43 -16.61
N LYS A 15 -2.91 -0.27 -16.63
CA LYS A 15 -2.05 -0.22 -15.46
C LYS A 15 -2.27 1.00 -14.56
N LEU A 16 -2.72 2.15 -15.09
CA LEU A 16 -2.99 3.34 -14.27
C LEU A 16 -4.27 3.21 -13.44
N HIS A 17 -5.24 2.42 -13.91
CA HIS A 17 -6.43 2.15 -13.12
C HIS A 17 -6.09 1.40 -11.83
N LEU A 18 -5.10 0.51 -11.88
CA LEU A 18 -4.58 -0.17 -10.69
C LEU A 18 -3.88 0.79 -9.75
N LEU A 19 -3.06 1.70 -10.28
CA LEU A 19 -2.42 2.74 -9.47
C LEU A 19 -3.46 3.67 -8.82
N TRP A 20 -4.53 4.02 -9.55
CA TRP A 20 -5.62 4.82 -9.03
C TRP A 20 -6.42 4.07 -7.94
N LYS A 21 -6.66 2.77 -8.12
CA LYS A 21 -7.30 1.92 -7.10
C LYS A 21 -6.44 1.86 -5.84
N ALA A 22 -5.15 1.59 -5.97
CA ALA A 22 -4.18 1.57 -4.87
C ALA A 22 -4.13 2.92 -4.14
N PHE A 23 -4.12 4.02 -4.91
CA PHE A 23 -4.13 5.37 -4.35
C PHE A 23 -5.40 5.66 -3.56
N ASN A 24 -6.59 5.31 -4.07
CA ASN A 24 -7.83 5.54 -3.34
C ASN A 24 -7.92 4.72 -2.04
N LEU A 25 -7.40 3.49 -2.06
CA LEU A 25 -7.27 2.66 -0.86
C LEU A 25 -6.35 3.32 0.18
N ALA A 26 -5.18 3.81 -0.26
CA ALA A 26 -4.27 4.54 0.63
C ALA A 26 -4.84 5.90 1.09
N ALA A 27 -5.63 6.57 0.25
CA ALA A 27 -6.20 7.89 0.52
C ALA A 27 -7.20 7.88 1.68
N GLU A 28 -7.85 6.74 1.94
CA GLU A 28 -8.76 6.56 3.08
C GLU A 28 -8.05 6.77 4.43
N ALA A 29 -6.76 6.44 4.51
CA ALA A 29 -5.96 6.64 5.72
C ALA A 29 -5.39 8.06 5.88
N LEU A 30 -5.33 8.86 4.79
CA LEU A 30 -4.70 10.18 4.79
C LEU A 30 -5.31 11.16 5.81
N PRO A 31 -6.64 11.26 6.00
CA PRO A 31 -7.22 12.18 6.97
C PRO A 31 -6.72 11.92 8.40
N VAL A 32 -6.65 10.66 8.80
CA VAL A 32 -6.19 10.25 10.13
C VAL A 32 -4.70 10.54 10.30
N LEU A 33 -3.90 10.25 9.28
CA LEU A 33 -2.47 10.57 9.27
C LEU A 33 -2.24 12.08 9.39
N LEU A 34 -2.91 12.89 8.56
CA LEU A 34 -2.78 14.34 8.64
C LEU A 34 -3.23 14.89 10.00
N PHE A 35 -4.27 14.33 10.60
CA PHE A 35 -4.72 14.70 11.94
C PHE A 35 -3.67 14.39 13.03
N ILE A 36 -3.06 13.21 12.99
CA ILE A 36 -1.98 12.83 13.94
C ILE A 36 -0.77 13.74 13.74
N LEU A 37 -0.33 13.95 12.49
CA LEU A 37 0.78 14.85 12.17
C LEU A 37 0.53 16.27 12.69
N PHE A 38 -0.67 16.80 12.48
CA PHE A 38 -1.07 18.12 12.97
C PHE A 38 -1.05 18.19 14.51
N THR A 39 -1.49 17.13 15.19
CA THR A 39 -1.48 17.04 16.65
C THR A 39 -0.05 17.03 17.20
N ILE A 40 0.85 16.24 16.59
CA ILE A 40 2.27 16.21 16.93
C ILE A 40 2.89 17.60 16.72
N ALA A 41 2.61 18.22 15.57
CA ALA A 41 3.13 19.55 15.24
C ALA A 41 2.68 20.62 16.26
N LEU A 42 1.39 20.62 16.64
CA LEU A 42 0.89 21.55 17.66
C LEU A 42 1.52 21.29 19.04
N PHE A 43 1.62 20.02 19.45
CA PHE A 43 2.20 19.66 20.73
C PHE A 43 3.65 20.14 20.87
N PHE A 44 4.50 19.81 19.90
CA PHE A 44 5.89 20.25 19.92
C PHE A 44 6.04 21.76 19.70
N SER A 45 5.17 22.38 18.90
CA SER A 45 5.17 23.83 18.72
C SER A 45 4.95 24.57 20.04
N VAL A 46 4.04 24.10 20.90
CA VAL A 46 3.82 24.69 22.22
C VAL A 46 5.05 24.51 23.12
N LEU A 47 5.66 23.31 23.14
CA LEU A 47 6.87 23.06 23.95
C LEU A 47 8.05 23.92 23.49
N ILE A 48 8.27 24.02 22.19
CA ILE A 48 9.33 24.85 21.60
C ILE A 48 9.06 26.31 21.90
N PHE A 49 7.82 26.79 21.74
CA PHE A 49 7.46 28.17 22.09
C PHE A 49 7.72 28.49 23.57
N MET A 50 7.46 27.54 24.48
CA MET A 50 7.75 27.72 25.90
C MET A 50 9.26 27.74 26.19
N ALA A 51 10.05 26.92 25.49
CA ALA A 51 11.50 26.85 25.67
C ALA A 51 12.25 28.02 25.00
N GLU A 52 11.76 28.51 23.85
CA GLU A 52 12.40 29.51 22.99
C GLU A 52 11.67 30.86 23.04
N ARG A 53 11.02 31.22 24.15
CA ARG A 53 10.11 32.37 24.21
C ARG A 53 10.73 33.71 23.74
N ASP A 54 12.03 33.89 23.97
CA ASP A 54 12.77 35.10 23.59
C ASP A 54 13.15 35.14 22.10
N ASN A 55 13.33 33.97 21.48
CA ASN A 55 13.74 33.79 20.09
C ASN A 55 12.52 33.63 19.17
N MET A 56 11.54 32.80 19.56
CA MET A 56 10.29 32.56 18.86
C MET A 56 9.13 33.28 19.55
N ARG A 57 8.96 34.58 19.25
CA ARG A 57 8.04 35.49 19.97
C ARG A 57 6.54 35.17 19.87
N SER A 58 6.14 34.20 19.04
CA SER A 58 4.74 33.83 18.87
C SER A 58 4.57 32.34 18.57
N LEU A 59 3.46 31.76 19.01
CA LEU A 59 3.14 30.36 18.74
C LEU A 59 3.09 30.03 17.24
N PRO A 60 2.54 30.87 16.35
CA PRO A 60 2.58 30.61 14.91
C PRO A 60 4.00 30.51 14.34
N MET A 61 4.98 31.25 14.88
CA MET A 61 6.39 31.13 14.46
C MET A 61 7.00 29.79 14.90
N ALA A 62 6.75 29.36 16.14
CA ALA A 62 7.17 28.04 16.60
C ALA A 62 6.48 26.91 15.81
N PHE A 63 5.23 27.12 15.40
CA PHE A 63 4.48 26.18 14.57
C PHE A 63 5.04 26.08 13.15
N TRP A 64 5.38 27.22 12.54
CA TRP A 64 6.11 27.27 11.27
C TRP A 64 7.44 26.51 11.34
N PHE A 65 8.26 26.82 12.34
CA PHE A 65 9.52 26.10 12.59
C PHE A 65 9.31 24.59 12.72
N THR A 66 8.28 24.19 13.48
CA THR A 66 7.93 22.77 13.69
C THR A 66 7.57 22.11 12.35
N ILE A 67 6.71 22.72 11.53
CA ILE A 67 6.34 22.18 10.21
C ILE A 67 7.56 22.04 9.30
N VAL A 68 8.39 23.08 9.20
CA VAL A 68 9.58 23.09 8.34
C VAL A 68 10.60 22.02 8.77
N THR A 69 10.72 21.79 10.07
CA THR A 69 11.57 20.74 10.66
C THR A 69 10.98 19.35 10.40
N MET A 70 9.69 19.16 10.65
CA MET A 70 9.01 17.88 10.45
C MET A 70 8.99 17.44 8.98
N THR A 71 8.86 18.40 8.07
CA THR A 71 8.91 18.16 6.61
C THR A 71 10.33 18.02 6.07
N THR A 72 11.35 18.13 6.94
CA THR A 72 12.78 18.04 6.57
C THR A 72 13.25 19.11 5.57
N VAL A 73 12.47 20.18 5.39
CA VAL A 73 12.81 21.29 4.47
C VAL A 73 13.94 22.13 5.05
N GLY A 74 13.86 22.48 6.34
CA GLY A 74 14.95 23.13 7.07
C GLY A 74 15.44 24.44 6.45
N TYR A 75 14.59 25.45 6.30
CA TYR A 75 14.98 26.75 5.71
C TYR A 75 16.12 27.45 6.46
N GLY A 76 16.31 27.16 7.75
CA GLY A 76 17.34 27.78 8.57
C GLY A 76 17.06 29.25 8.91
N ASP A 77 15.82 29.70 8.70
CA ASP A 77 15.32 31.02 9.07
C ASP A 77 15.14 31.17 10.59
N MET A 78 14.84 30.07 11.28
CA MET A 78 14.74 30.00 12.74
C MET A 78 15.37 28.69 13.23
N THR A 79 16.12 28.76 14.33
CA THR A 79 16.69 27.60 15.02
C THR A 79 16.60 27.79 16.52
N PRO A 80 16.42 26.72 17.32
CA PRO A 80 16.47 26.81 18.77
C PRO A 80 17.86 27.25 19.21
N VAL A 81 17.92 28.16 20.19
CA VAL A 81 19.18 28.70 20.74
C VAL A 81 19.38 28.24 22.19
N THR A 82 18.30 27.93 22.90
CA THR A 82 18.33 27.45 24.28
C THR A 82 18.59 25.95 24.34
N ASP A 83 19.28 25.50 25.39
CA ASP A 83 19.55 24.08 25.62
C ASP A 83 18.24 23.26 25.69
N ALA A 84 17.21 23.83 26.33
CA ALA A 84 15.89 23.21 26.41
C ALA A 84 15.21 23.10 25.04
N GLY A 85 15.28 24.15 24.21
CA GLY A 85 14.75 24.16 22.85
C GLY A 85 15.46 23.15 21.95
N ILE A 86 16.78 23.01 22.07
CA ILE A 86 17.58 22.01 21.35
C ILE A 86 17.16 20.59 21.76
N MET A 87 16.96 20.33 23.05
CA MET A 87 16.53 19.02 23.55
C MET A 87 15.13 18.65 23.04
N VAL A 88 14.17 19.57 23.11
CA VAL A 88 12.79 19.36 22.61
C VAL A 88 12.79 19.16 21.08
N THR A 89 13.56 19.96 20.35
CA THR A 89 13.69 19.84 18.90
C THR A 89 14.33 18.51 18.50
N SER A 90 15.32 18.03 19.27
CA SER A 90 15.92 16.72 19.04
C SER A 90 14.90 15.59 19.20
N ALA A 91 14.05 15.67 20.24
CA ALA A 91 12.95 14.73 20.42
C ALA A 91 11.92 14.80 19.28
N LEU A 92 11.58 16.01 18.81
CA LEU A 92 10.70 16.21 17.65
C LEU A 92 11.26 15.51 16.40
N ILE A 93 12.56 15.65 16.13
CA ILE A 93 13.20 15.01 14.96
C ILE A 93 13.06 13.49 15.02
N ILE A 94 13.34 12.87 16.17
CA ILE A 94 13.20 11.42 16.35
C ILE A 94 11.75 10.97 16.13
N VAL A 95 10.79 11.64 16.78
CA VAL A 95 9.36 11.32 16.64
C VAL A 95 8.90 11.46 15.18
N THR A 96 9.39 12.48 14.48
CA THR A 96 9.02 12.73 13.08
C THR A 96 9.54 11.64 12.16
N VAL A 97 10.79 11.20 12.33
CA VAL A 97 11.37 10.11 11.53
C VAL A 97 10.59 8.81 11.74
N LEU A 98 10.22 8.48 12.98
CA LEU A 98 9.39 7.32 13.27
C LEU A 98 7.99 7.44 12.65
N TYR A 99 7.39 8.63 12.71
CA TYR A 99 6.08 8.89 12.13
C TYR A 99 6.07 8.73 10.60
N MET A 100 7.11 9.20 9.89
CA MET A 100 7.22 9.11 8.42
C MET A 100 7.19 7.66 7.88
N ALA A 101 7.55 6.67 8.69
CA ALA A 101 7.48 5.26 8.29
C ALA A 101 6.03 4.76 8.09
N ILE A 102 5.07 5.31 8.82
CA ILE A 102 3.66 4.89 8.82
C ILE A 102 2.96 5.18 7.47
N PRO A 103 2.92 6.43 6.95
CA PRO A 103 2.29 6.72 5.66
C PRO A 103 2.96 5.94 4.52
N LEU A 104 4.30 5.79 4.58
CA LEU A 104 5.03 5.00 3.60
C LEU A 104 4.60 3.52 3.61
N GLY A 105 4.44 2.94 4.81
CA GLY A 105 3.96 1.57 5.00
C GLY A 105 2.54 1.37 4.45
N ILE A 106 1.61 2.27 4.78
CA ILE A 106 0.22 2.19 4.32
C ILE A 106 0.13 2.27 2.79
N VAL A 107 0.87 3.21 2.18
CA VAL A 107 0.93 3.29 0.71
C VAL A 107 1.54 2.02 0.13
N GLY A 108 2.64 1.51 0.71
CA GLY A 108 3.27 0.27 0.27
C GLY A 108 2.32 -0.93 0.30
N GLU A 109 1.56 -1.07 1.38
CA GLU A 109 0.57 -2.14 1.56
C GLU A 109 -0.59 -2.03 0.56
N ALA A 110 -1.16 -0.84 0.38
CA ALA A 110 -2.24 -0.62 -0.60
C ALA A 110 -1.81 -0.97 -2.04
N PHE A 111 -0.55 -0.67 -2.38
CA PHE A 111 0.05 -1.07 -3.65
C PHE A 111 0.25 -2.58 -3.75
N ALA A 112 0.77 -3.21 -2.70
CA ALA A 112 0.98 -4.65 -2.65
C ALA A 112 -0.33 -5.42 -2.82
N MET A 113 -1.39 -5.03 -2.09
CA MET A 113 -2.73 -5.63 -2.21
C MET A 113 -3.28 -5.49 -3.62
N THR A 114 -3.20 -4.29 -4.21
CA THR A 114 -3.70 -4.06 -5.58
C THR A 114 -2.93 -4.85 -6.63
N TRP A 115 -1.63 -5.07 -6.41
CA TRP A 115 -0.80 -5.88 -7.28
C TRP A 115 -1.11 -7.38 -7.16
N GLN A 116 -1.28 -7.88 -5.93
CA GLN A 116 -1.66 -9.27 -5.66
C GLN A 116 -3.05 -9.61 -6.25
N ASP A 117 -4.03 -8.73 -6.07
CA ASP A 117 -5.37 -8.86 -6.69
C ASP A 117 -5.27 -9.05 -8.21
N ARG A 118 -4.46 -8.20 -8.84
CA ARG A 118 -4.25 -8.23 -10.29
C ARG A 118 -3.60 -9.52 -10.73
N ASP A 119 -2.53 -9.94 -10.04
CA ASP A 119 -1.80 -11.16 -10.37
C ASP A 119 -2.71 -12.39 -10.22
N ARG A 120 -3.55 -12.45 -9.18
CA ARG A 120 -4.56 -13.50 -9.00
C ARG A 120 -5.57 -13.53 -10.16
N ILE A 121 -6.13 -12.38 -10.53
CA ILE A 121 -7.09 -12.29 -11.66
C ILE A 121 -6.43 -12.73 -12.98
N LEU A 122 -5.18 -12.33 -13.22
CA LEU A 122 -4.44 -12.71 -14.43
C LEU A 122 -4.10 -14.21 -14.45
N LEU A 123 -3.75 -14.79 -13.30
CA LEU A 123 -3.52 -16.23 -13.17
C LEU A 123 -4.80 -17.01 -13.47
N MET A 124 -5.92 -16.65 -12.85
CA MET A 124 -7.22 -17.30 -13.11
C MET A 124 -7.63 -17.21 -14.58
N ARG A 125 -7.46 -16.04 -15.21
CA ARG A 125 -7.76 -15.86 -16.64
C ARG A 125 -6.89 -16.76 -17.51
N ARG A 126 -5.57 -16.80 -17.28
CA ARG A 126 -4.64 -17.66 -18.05
C ARG A 126 -4.96 -19.13 -17.86
N THR A 127 -5.29 -19.56 -16.64
CA THR A 127 -5.67 -20.95 -16.39
C THR A 127 -6.96 -21.29 -17.12
N ARG A 128 -7.98 -20.42 -17.05
CA ARG A 128 -9.23 -20.61 -17.79
C ARG A 128 -9.01 -20.69 -19.30
N GLU A 129 -8.21 -19.80 -19.87
CA GLU A 129 -7.88 -19.80 -21.30
C GLU A 129 -7.18 -21.11 -21.72
N ARG A 130 -6.24 -21.61 -20.91
CA ARG A 130 -5.57 -22.90 -21.17
C ARG A 130 -6.52 -24.08 -21.07
N LEU A 131 -7.39 -24.09 -20.06
CA LEU A 131 -8.42 -25.13 -19.89
C LEU A 131 -9.33 -25.18 -21.14
N CYS A 132 -9.80 -24.03 -21.61
CA CYS A 132 -10.58 -23.96 -22.85
C CYS A 132 -9.79 -24.40 -24.08
N GLN A 133 -8.51 -24.07 -24.18
CA GLN A 133 -7.64 -24.55 -25.28
C GLN A 133 -7.46 -26.08 -25.26
N TRP A 134 -7.49 -26.71 -24.09
CA TRP A 134 -7.47 -28.17 -23.94
C TRP A 134 -8.84 -28.82 -24.12
N GLY A 135 -9.87 -28.05 -24.48
CA GLY A 135 -11.21 -28.56 -24.72
C GLY A 135 -12.08 -28.66 -23.46
N TYR A 136 -11.57 -28.24 -22.29
CA TYR A 136 -12.36 -28.18 -21.07
C TYR A 136 -13.20 -26.91 -21.03
N THR A 137 -14.50 -27.10 -20.81
CA THR A 137 -15.50 -26.05 -20.68
C THR A 137 -15.89 -25.86 -19.22
N ALA A 138 -16.59 -24.77 -18.91
CA ALA A 138 -17.05 -24.50 -17.55
C ALA A 138 -17.98 -25.61 -16.99
N SER A 139 -18.66 -26.36 -17.85
CA SER A 139 -19.49 -27.50 -17.48
C SER A 139 -18.70 -28.75 -17.10
N ASP A 140 -17.44 -28.86 -17.50
CA ASP A 140 -16.59 -30.02 -17.20
C ASP A 140 -15.93 -29.89 -15.81
N ILE A 141 -15.79 -28.66 -15.30
CA ILE A 141 -15.13 -28.38 -14.01
C ILE A 141 -15.80 -29.12 -12.84
N PRO A 142 -17.14 -29.11 -12.66
CA PRO A 142 -17.78 -29.84 -11.58
C PRO A 142 -17.64 -31.36 -11.69
N VAL A 143 -17.49 -31.88 -12.91
CA VAL A 143 -17.26 -33.32 -13.16
C VAL A 143 -15.83 -33.68 -12.79
N LEU A 144 -14.85 -32.88 -13.21
CA LEU A 144 -13.44 -33.06 -12.84
C LEU A 144 -13.22 -32.97 -11.33
N PHE A 145 -13.93 -32.05 -10.66
CA PHE A 145 -13.91 -31.90 -9.21
C PHE A 145 -14.39 -33.18 -8.53
N ARG A 146 -15.58 -33.70 -8.90
CA ARG A 146 -16.12 -34.96 -8.37
C ARG A 146 -15.29 -36.19 -8.70
N LEU A 147 -14.59 -36.20 -9.84
CA LEU A 147 -13.70 -37.32 -10.20
C LEU A 147 -12.41 -37.33 -9.37
N SER A 148 -12.02 -36.18 -8.82
CA SER A 148 -10.76 -36.03 -8.08
C SER A 148 -10.96 -35.91 -6.56
N ASP A 149 -12.18 -35.61 -6.12
CA ASP A 149 -12.65 -35.70 -4.73
C ASP A 149 -12.71 -37.18 -4.33
N GLY A 150 -11.64 -37.67 -3.68
CA GLY A 150 -11.46 -39.08 -3.36
C GLY A 150 -12.12 -39.47 -2.04
N ASN A 151 -12.47 -38.50 -1.20
CA ASN A 151 -13.14 -38.70 0.08
C ASN A 151 -14.64 -38.34 0.06
N ASP A 152 -15.14 -37.82 -1.08
CA ASP A 152 -16.55 -37.44 -1.33
C ASP A 152 -17.08 -36.45 -0.29
N ASP A 153 -16.19 -35.56 0.20
CA ASP A 153 -16.54 -34.53 1.19
C ASP A 153 -17.10 -33.25 0.55
N GLY A 154 -17.06 -33.16 -0.78
CA GLY A 154 -17.58 -32.04 -1.56
C GLY A 154 -16.58 -30.89 -1.67
N GLU A 155 -15.37 -31.02 -1.13
CA GLU A 155 -14.25 -30.10 -1.27
C GLU A 155 -13.09 -30.81 -2.00
N LEU A 156 -12.10 -30.05 -2.46
CA LEU A 156 -10.84 -30.64 -2.93
C LEU A 156 -9.80 -30.31 -1.88
N SER A 157 -9.10 -31.31 -1.37
CA SER A 157 -7.87 -31.08 -0.64
C SER A 157 -6.76 -30.59 -1.59
N LEU A 158 -5.72 -29.96 -1.04
CA LEU A 158 -4.54 -29.55 -1.82
C LEU A 158 -3.92 -30.74 -2.59
N ASN A 159 -3.97 -31.94 -2.02
CA ASN A 159 -3.41 -33.15 -2.62
C ASN A 159 -4.26 -33.64 -3.81
N GLU A 160 -5.59 -33.65 -3.65
CA GLU A 160 -6.52 -34.01 -4.74
C GLU A 160 -6.50 -32.98 -5.86
N PHE A 161 -6.42 -31.69 -5.51
CA PHE A 161 -6.23 -30.63 -6.49
C PHE A 161 -4.92 -30.79 -7.28
N ARG A 162 -3.82 -31.19 -6.63
CA ARG A 162 -2.55 -31.52 -7.32
C ARG A 162 -2.70 -32.74 -8.22
N GLN A 163 -3.40 -33.78 -7.77
CA GLN A 163 -3.67 -34.96 -8.59
C GLN A 163 -4.55 -34.65 -9.81
N LEU A 164 -5.56 -33.79 -9.65
CA LEU A 164 -6.42 -33.28 -10.73
C LEU A 164 -5.57 -32.54 -11.78
N LEU A 165 -4.71 -31.61 -11.34
CA LEU A 165 -3.84 -30.87 -12.25
C LEU A 165 -2.85 -31.78 -12.98
N SER A 166 -2.33 -32.82 -12.31
CA SER A 166 -1.45 -33.82 -12.92
C SER A 166 -2.18 -34.70 -13.95
N HIS A 167 -3.41 -35.14 -13.67
CA HIS A 167 -4.22 -35.94 -14.60
C HIS A 167 -4.60 -35.16 -15.85
N MET A 168 -4.82 -33.85 -15.71
CA MET A 168 -5.10 -32.97 -16.83
C MET A 168 -3.85 -32.63 -17.66
N HIS A 169 -2.68 -33.21 -17.34
CA HIS A 169 -1.37 -32.95 -17.96
C HIS A 169 -1.02 -31.44 -18.03
N ILE A 170 -1.52 -30.69 -17.07
CA ILE A 170 -1.29 -29.26 -16.96
C ILE A 170 0.09 -29.08 -16.34
N GLY A 171 1.09 -28.72 -17.13
CA GLY A 171 2.47 -28.50 -16.67
C GLY A 171 2.66 -27.29 -15.73
N PHE A 172 1.82 -27.14 -14.70
CA PHE A 172 2.03 -26.19 -13.62
C PHE A 172 3.13 -26.70 -12.68
N SER A 173 4.02 -25.80 -12.26
CA SER A 173 4.91 -26.08 -11.14
C SER A 173 4.11 -26.16 -9.84
N ASP A 174 4.60 -26.93 -8.87
CA ASP A 174 3.97 -27.09 -7.55
C ASP A 174 3.62 -25.76 -6.87
N GLU A 175 4.50 -24.76 -6.99
CA GLU A 175 4.29 -23.43 -6.45
C GLU A 175 3.09 -22.69 -7.08
N ARG A 176 2.80 -22.96 -8.37
CA ARG A 176 1.64 -22.39 -9.07
C ARG A 176 0.35 -23.10 -8.72
N ALA A 177 0.38 -24.41 -8.53
CA ALA A 177 -0.78 -25.18 -8.07
C ALA A 177 -1.23 -24.67 -6.69
N MET A 178 -0.29 -24.48 -5.77
CA MET A 178 -0.57 -23.94 -4.43
C MET A 178 -1.05 -22.48 -4.44
N LYS A 179 -0.63 -21.66 -5.41
CA LYS A 179 -1.16 -20.29 -5.61
C LYS A 179 -2.55 -20.25 -6.24
N LEU A 180 -3.00 -21.35 -6.83
CA LEU A 180 -4.29 -21.45 -7.53
C LEU A 180 -5.40 -22.01 -6.66
N PHE A 181 -5.03 -22.92 -5.74
CA PHE A 181 -5.87 -23.43 -4.66
C PHE A 181 -6.23 -22.31 -3.69
#